data_AF-A0A356B149-F1
#
_entry.id   AF-A0A356B149-F1
#
_cell.length_a   1.000
_cell.length_b   1.000
_cell.length_c   1.000
_cell.angle_alpha   90.00
_cell.angle_beta   90.00
_cell.angle_gamma   90.00
#
_symmetry.space_group_name_H-M   'P 1'
#
loop_
_entity.id
_entity.type
_entity.pdbx_description
1 polymer ?
#
loop_
_entity_poly.entity_id
_entity_poly.type
_entity_poly.pdbx_seq_one_letter_code
_entity_poly.pdbx_strand_id
1 'polypeptide(L)'
;MTREKKKVAFITLGCPKNTVDSEIMLNDLVENGFEITDQEEEAQIIVINTCAFINDALEESIQNIIQAGKLKEHGTEKIIVAGCLSKRYGLDVFKELPEVDAIVDTANCLNISKAIKDSYEKDQTAYIGNKIDIDYLNNKRIYDPRLPYEYIKIAEGCSNNCTFCIIPKLRGGYKSRKQENIIDECKAVIDSGKKELIIIAQDTANYG
;
A
#
# COMPACT_ATOMS: atom_id res chain seq x y z
N MET A 1 -9.99 4.66 -31.28
CA MET A 1 -9.47 3.42 -30.66
C MET A 1 -9.23 3.71 -29.20
N THR A 2 -10.13 3.28 -28.32
CA THR A 2 -9.91 3.31 -26.87
C THR A 2 -8.76 2.35 -26.57
N ARG A 3 -7.64 2.87 -26.05
CA ARG A 3 -6.55 2.03 -25.53
C ARG A 3 -7.15 1.12 -24.45
N GLU A 4 -7.01 -0.18 -24.61
CA GLU A 4 -7.45 -1.16 -23.62
C GLU A 4 -6.73 -0.88 -22.29
N LYS A 5 -7.49 -0.83 -21.19
CA LYS A 5 -6.93 -0.57 -19.87
C LYS A 5 -6.16 -1.80 -19.40
N LYS A 6 -4.99 -1.60 -18.79
CA LYS A 6 -4.26 -2.71 -18.16
C LYS A 6 -4.95 -3.10 -16.86
N LYS A 7 -5.19 -4.40 -16.68
CA LYS A 7 -5.72 -5.02 -15.46
C LYS A 7 -4.63 -5.14 -14.39
N VAL A 8 -4.97 -4.73 -13.18
CA VAL A 8 -4.13 -4.78 -11.98
C VAL A 8 -4.83 -5.63 -10.92
N ALA A 9 -4.17 -6.69 -10.46
CA ALA A 9 -4.54 -7.37 -9.21
C ALA A 9 -3.78 -6.72 -8.04
N PHE A 10 -4.48 -6.53 -6.93
CA PHE A 10 -3.93 -5.86 -5.76
C PHE A 10 -4.04 -6.76 -4.51
N ILE A 11 -2.88 -7.20 -4.01
CA ILE A 11 -2.79 -8.06 -2.84
C ILE A 11 -2.39 -7.20 -1.63
N THR A 12 -3.25 -7.16 -0.63
CA THR A 12 -2.99 -6.42 0.62
C THR A 12 -2.62 -7.39 1.73
N LEU A 13 -1.41 -7.27 2.27
CA LEU A 13 -0.93 -8.10 3.37
C LEU A 13 -0.71 -7.28 4.64
N GLY A 14 -0.67 -7.97 5.78
CA GLY A 14 -0.28 -7.39 7.06
C GLY A 14 -1.45 -6.90 7.91
N CYS A 15 -1.62 -5.58 8.00
CA CYS A 15 -2.44 -4.98 9.07
C CYS A 15 -3.41 -3.92 8.53
N PRO A 16 -4.40 -3.49 9.34
CA PRO A 16 -5.40 -2.48 8.93
C PRO A 16 -4.82 -1.18 8.38
N LYS A 17 -3.65 -0.78 8.88
CA LYS A 17 -2.96 0.43 8.39
C LYS A 17 -2.50 0.29 6.95
N ASN A 18 -2.16 -0.93 6.55
CA ASN A 18 -1.80 -1.28 5.18
C ASN A 18 -3.04 -1.35 4.29
N THR A 19 -4.19 -1.75 4.83
CA THR A 19 -5.48 -1.68 4.13
C THR A 19 -5.79 -0.26 3.71
N VAL A 20 -5.70 0.71 4.63
CA VAL A 20 -5.90 2.14 4.30
C VAL A 20 -4.92 2.63 3.23
N ASP A 21 -3.64 2.25 3.31
CA ASP A 21 -2.66 2.62 2.29
C ASP A 21 -3.00 2.00 0.92
N SER A 22 -3.54 0.78 0.91
CA SER A 22 -3.94 0.05 -0.30
C SER A 22 -5.14 0.70 -0.97
N GLU A 23 -6.12 1.16 -0.20
CA GLU A 23 -7.30 1.86 -0.75
C GLU A 23 -6.94 3.19 -1.40
N ILE A 24 -5.95 3.91 -0.86
CA ILE A 24 -5.38 5.12 -1.46
C ILE A 24 -4.66 4.76 -2.76
N MET A 25 -3.82 3.73 -2.74
CA MET A 25 -3.11 3.25 -3.93
C MET A 25 -4.06 2.78 -5.02
N LEU A 26 -5.13 2.06 -4.67
CA LEU A 26 -6.18 1.63 -5.59
C LEU A 26 -6.88 2.82 -6.24
N ASN A 27 -7.18 3.87 -5.46
CA ASN A 27 -7.74 5.10 -6.02
C ASN A 27 -6.78 5.75 -7.02
N ASP A 28 -5.49 5.87 -6.69
CA ASP A 28 -4.47 6.40 -7.62
C ASP A 28 -4.42 5.59 -8.93
N LEU A 29 -4.48 4.26 -8.85
CA LEU A 29 -4.49 3.39 -10.03
C LEU A 29 -5.73 3.63 -10.91
N VAL A 30 -6.92 3.70 -10.33
CA VAL A 30 -8.16 3.95 -11.07
C VAL A 30 -8.16 5.34 -11.72
N GLU A 31 -7.74 6.37 -10.99
CA GLU A 31 -7.64 7.74 -11.52
C GLU A 31 -6.59 7.84 -12.65
N ASN A 32 -5.59 6.95 -12.66
CA ASN A 32 -4.56 6.86 -13.69
C ASN A 32 -4.89 5.89 -14.85
N GLY A 33 -6.12 5.38 -14.92
CA GLY A 33 -6.62 4.62 -16.07
C GLY A 33 -6.33 3.13 -16.05
N PHE A 34 -5.94 2.57 -14.91
CA PHE A 34 -5.87 1.12 -14.72
C PHE A 34 -7.26 0.54 -14.42
N GLU A 35 -7.43 -0.75 -14.70
CA GLU A 35 -8.60 -1.54 -14.33
C GLU A 35 -8.22 -2.47 -13.18
N ILE A 36 -9.05 -2.56 -12.13
CA ILE A 36 -8.77 -3.44 -10.98
C ILE A 36 -9.49 -4.77 -11.19
N THR A 37 -8.80 -5.87 -10.92
CA THR A 37 -9.34 -7.23 -10.97
C THR A 37 -9.10 -7.96 -9.64
N ASP A 38 -10.08 -8.76 -9.22
CA ASP A 38 -9.97 -9.68 -8.09
C ASP A 38 -9.34 -11.03 -8.50
N GLN A 39 -8.97 -11.22 -9.77
CA GLN A 39 -8.34 -12.43 -10.31
C GLN A 39 -6.89 -12.15 -10.70
N GLU A 40 -5.94 -12.76 -10.00
CA GLU A 40 -4.50 -12.58 -10.23
C GLU A 40 -4.07 -13.12 -11.59
N GLU A 41 -4.67 -14.23 -12.03
CA GLU A 41 -4.33 -14.91 -13.28
C GLU A 41 -4.76 -14.12 -14.53
N GLU A 42 -5.71 -13.19 -14.39
CA GLU A 42 -6.12 -12.29 -15.46
C GLU A 42 -5.34 -10.97 -15.47
N ALA A 43 -4.49 -10.73 -14.47
CA ALA A 43 -3.83 -9.46 -14.28
C ALA A 43 -2.52 -9.37 -15.06
N GLN A 44 -2.37 -8.26 -15.78
CA GLN A 44 -1.11 -7.90 -16.44
C GLN A 44 -0.13 -7.29 -15.43
N ILE A 45 -0.62 -6.77 -14.33
CA ILE A 45 0.18 -6.16 -13.27
C ILE A 45 -0.30 -6.70 -11.93
N ILE A 46 0.62 -7.11 -11.08
CA ILE A 46 0.32 -7.50 -9.70
C ILE A 46 1.00 -6.50 -8.77
N VAL A 47 0.22 -5.86 -7.91
CA VAL A 47 0.72 -5.00 -6.84
C VAL A 47 0.55 -5.74 -5.51
N ILE A 48 1.63 -5.86 -4.75
CA ILE A 48 1.61 -6.52 -3.44
C ILE A 48 2.01 -5.50 -2.38
N ASN A 49 1.05 -5.05 -1.57
CA ASN A 49 1.34 -4.20 -0.43
C ASN A 49 1.69 -5.04 0.80
N THR A 50 2.98 -5.05 1.14
CA THR A 50 3.61 -6.01 2.03
C THR A 50 3.75 -5.53 3.48
N CYS A 51 3.90 -6.50 4.37
CA CYS A 51 4.30 -6.29 5.74
C CYS A 51 5.75 -6.75 5.96
N ALA A 52 6.45 -6.14 6.92
CA ALA A 52 7.76 -6.60 7.36
C ALA A 52 7.98 -6.33 8.84
N PHE A 53 6.90 -6.28 9.62
CA PHE A 53 6.96 -5.95 11.04
C PHE A 53 7.35 -7.14 11.90
N ILE A 54 6.62 -8.26 11.77
CA ILE A 54 6.92 -9.54 12.41
C ILE A 54 7.45 -10.54 11.38
N ASN A 55 8.14 -11.59 11.85
CA ASN A 55 8.79 -12.57 10.97
C ASN A 55 7.78 -13.33 10.10
N ASP A 56 6.69 -13.83 10.69
CA ASP A 56 5.67 -14.59 9.96
C ASP A 56 5.05 -13.76 8.81
N ALA A 57 4.79 -12.48 9.05
CA ALA A 57 4.25 -11.57 8.03
C ALA A 57 5.28 -11.21 6.94
N LEU A 58 6.58 -11.26 7.26
CA LEU A 58 7.66 -11.13 6.28
C LEU A 58 7.74 -12.36 5.39
N GLU A 59 7.68 -13.56 5.98
CA GLU A 59 7.67 -14.83 5.25
C GLU A 59 6.46 -14.93 4.32
N GLU A 60 5.26 -14.59 4.82
CA GLU A 60 4.04 -14.49 4.01
C GLU A 60 4.21 -13.53 2.83
N SER A 61 4.79 -12.35 3.07
CA SER A 61 5.02 -11.35 2.02
C SER A 61 5.97 -11.87 0.95
N ILE A 62 7.06 -12.53 1.34
CA ILE A 62 8.02 -13.14 0.41
C ILE A 62 7.36 -14.26 -0.40
N GLN A 63 6.60 -15.14 0.24
CA GLN A 63 5.92 -16.25 -0.43
C GLN A 63 4.91 -15.76 -1.48
N ASN A 64 4.13 -14.72 -1.15
CA ASN A 64 3.19 -14.10 -2.10
C ASN A 64 3.92 -13.50 -3.31
N ILE A 65 5.06 -12.83 -3.10
CA ILE A 65 5.86 -12.27 -4.21
C ILE A 65 6.37 -13.37 -5.13
N ILE A 66 6.93 -14.44 -4.57
CA ILE A 66 7.42 -15.60 -5.34
C ILE A 66 6.27 -16.27 -6.10
N GLN A 67 5.09 -16.40 -5.49
CA GLN A 67 3.91 -16.97 -6.13
C GLN A 67 3.43 -16.10 -7.29
N ALA A 68 3.34 -14.79 -7.11
CA ALA A 68 3.04 -13.84 -8.19
C ALA A 68 4.08 -13.91 -9.32
N GLY A 69 5.35 -14.15 -8.97
CA GLY A 69 6.44 -14.38 -9.92
C GLY A 69 6.13 -15.48 -10.94
N LYS A 70 5.48 -16.56 -10.51
CA LYS A 70 5.09 -17.68 -11.39
C LYS A 70 4.02 -17.27 -12.41
N LEU A 71 3.18 -16.30 -12.09
CA LEU A 71 2.16 -15.80 -13.00
C LEU A 71 2.73 -15.02 -14.20
N LYS A 72 4.03 -14.67 -14.17
CA LYS A 72 4.72 -14.14 -15.35
C LYS A 72 4.74 -15.14 -16.52
N GLU A 73 4.72 -16.44 -16.25
CA GLU A 73 4.59 -17.50 -17.27
C GLU A 73 3.19 -17.53 -17.90
N HIS A 74 2.21 -16.88 -17.26
CA HIS A 74 0.80 -16.87 -17.62
C HIS A 74 0.27 -15.50 -18.06
N GLY A 75 1.17 -14.55 -18.37
CA GLY A 75 0.80 -13.26 -18.97
C GLY A 75 0.87 -12.06 -18.02
N THR A 76 1.22 -12.25 -16.74
CA THR A 76 1.58 -11.12 -15.88
C THR A 76 2.86 -10.47 -16.39
N GLU A 77 2.82 -9.17 -16.63
CA GLU A 77 3.91 -8.41 -17.20
C GLU A 77 4.79 -7.77 -16.12
N LYS A 78 4.17 -7.30 -15.02
CA LYS A 78 4.85 -6.54 -13.97
C LYS A 78 4.43 -6.92 -12.56
N ILE A 79 5.41 -6.98 -11.66
CA ILE A 79 5.20 -7.17 -10.21
C ILE A 79 5.76 -5.97 -9.47
N ILE A 80 4.90 -5.33 -8.67
CA ILE A 80 5.24 -4.14 -7.90
C ILE A 80 5.09 -4.44 -6.42
N VAL A 81 6.14 -4.21 -5.64
CA VAL A 81 6.11 -4.46 -4.19
C VAL A 81 6.03 -3.13 -3.45
N ALA A 82 4.94 -2.94 -2.72
CA ALA A 82 4.69 -1.75 -1.93
C ALA A 82 4.84 -2.04 -0.42
N GLY A 83 4.97 -0.99 0.38
CA GLY A 83 4.77 -1.04 1.82
C GLY A 83 6.03 -1.30 2.65
N CYS A 84 5.85 -2.00 3.77
CA CYS A 84 6.86 -2.10 4.83
C CYS A 84 8.10 -2.90 4.41
N LEU A 85 7.97 -3.92 3.58
CA LEU A 85 9.10 -4.71 3.08
C LEU A 85 10.01 -3.84 2.21
N SER A 86 9.41 -3.10 1.26
CA SER A 86 10.10 -2.13 0.41
C SER A 86 10.83 -1.06 1.22
N LYS A 87 10.23 -0.59 2.33
CA LYS A 87 10.90 0.35 3.23
C LYS A 87 12.08 -0.28 4.00
N ARG A 88 11.91 -1.53 4.45
CA ARG A 88 12.88 -2.22 5.31
C ARG A 88 14.14 -2.64 4.55
N TYR A 89 13.95 -3.22 3.37
CA TYR A 89 15.02 -3.83 2.58
C TYR A 89 15.46 -2.97 1.39
N GLY A 90 14.66 -1.96 1.01
CA GLY A 90 15.03 -1.03 -0.04
C GLY A 90 15.43 -1.74 -1.34
N LEU A 91 16.59 -1.39 -1.89
CA LEU A 91 17.08 -1.97 -3.14
C LEU A 91 17.49 -3.44 -3.02
N ASP A 92 17.70 -3.98 -1.81
CA ASP A 92 18.04 -5.39 -1.65
C ASP A 92 16.87 -6.31 -2.03
N VAL A 93 15.62 -5.80 -2.05
CA VAL A 93 14.45 -6.51 -2.57
C VAL A 93 14.72 -7.05 -3.97
N PHE A 94 15.33 -6.26 -4.84
CA PHE A 94 15.62 -6.66 -6.22
C PHE A 94 16.67 -7.75 -6.36
N LYS A 95 17.59 -7.86 -5.38
CA LYS A 95 18.63 -8.88 -5.38
C LYS A 95 18.06 -10.23 -4.93
N GLU A 96 17.23 -10.20 -3.89
CA GLU A 96 16.65 -11.39 -3.28
C GLU A 96 15.39 -11.88 -4.00
N LEU A 97 14.64 -10.97 -4.65
CA LEU A 97 13.37 -11.22 -5.35
C LEU A 97 13.44 -10.64 -6.78
N PRO A 98 14.14 -11.32 -7.71
CA PRO A 98 14.36 -10.82 -9.08
C PRO A 98 13.08 -10.69 -9.91
N GLU A 99 11.98 -11.30 -9.49
CA GLU A 99 10.65 -11.15 -10.10
C GLU A 99 10.06 -9.75 -9.95
N VAL A 100 10.56 -8.94 -9.02
CA VAL A 100 10.04 -7.59 -8.74
C VAL A 100 10.57 -6.56 -9.74
N ASP A 101 9.66 -5.87 -10.43
CA ASP A 101 9.98 -4.83 -11.41
C ASP A 101 10.05 -3.42 -10.78
N ALA A 102 9.29 -3.18 -9.71
CA ALA A 102 9.38 -1.92 -8.98
C ALA A 102 9.04 -2.04 -7.50
N ILE A 103 9.58 -1.11 -6.72
CA ILE A 103 9.28 -0.99 -5.29
C ILE A 103 8.79 0.40 -4.92
N VAL A 104 7.81 0.46 -4.02
CA VAL A 104 7.26 1.69 -3.45
C VAL A 104 7.25 1.59 -1.93
N ASP A 105 8.01 2.43 -1.25
CA ASP A 105 8.03 2.41 0.21
C ASP A 105 6.82 3.12 0.83
N THR A 106 6.72 3.04 2.15
CA THR A 106 5.62 3.62 2.94
C THR A 106 5.53 5.14 2.84
N ALA A 107 6.59 5.84 2.43
CA ALA A 107 6.60 7.30 2.26
C ALA A 107 6.13 7.73 0.87
N ASN A 108 6.02 6.79 -0.07
CA ASN A 108 5.80 7.08 -1.48
C ASN A 108 4.57 6.37 -2.07
N CYS A 109 3.62 5.95 -1.22
CA CYS A 109 2.40 5.22 -1.62
C CYS A 109 1.67 5.85 -2.83
N LEU A 110 1.61 7.19 -2.92
CA LEU A 110 1.00 7.92 -4.04
C LEU A 110 1.74 7.81 -5.38
N ASN A 111 2.92 7.18 -5.42
CA ASN A 111 3.67 6.95 -6.66
C ASN A 111 3.37 5.58 -7.29
N ILE A 112 2.37 4.82 -6.82
CA ILE A 112 2.14 3.45 -7.32
C ILE A 112 1.87 3.39 -8.82
N SER A 113 1.01 4.26 -9.36
CA SER A 113 0.75 4.32 -10.80
C SER A 113 1.98 4.73 -11.60
N LYS A 114 2.80 5.63 -11.04
CA LYS A 114 4.05 6.07 -11.65
C LYS A 114 5.10 4.96 -11.64
N ALA A 115 5.21 4.22 -10.54
CA ALA A 115 6.10 3.06 -10.43
C ALA A 115 5.76 1.99 -11.46
N ILE A 116 4.47 1.72 -11.68
CA ILE A 116 4.04 0.83 -12.76
C ILE A 116 4.49 1.37 -14.12
N LYS A 117 4.19 2.63 -14.45
CA LYS A 117 4.55 3.21 -15.76
C LYS A 117 6.06 3.18 -16.00
N ASP A 118 6.85 3.61 -15.03
CA ASP A 118 8.31 3.61 -15.11
C ASP A 118 8.90 2.20 -15.25
N SER A 119 8.25 1.18 -14.66
CA SER A 119 8.70 -0.22 -14.76
C SER A 119 8.60 -0.80 -16.18
N TYR A 120 7.84 -0.17 -17.08
CA TYR A 120 7.82 -0.54 -18.50
C TYR A 120 8.95 0.12 -19.31
N GLU A 121 9.58 1.16 -18.77
CA GLU A 121 10.65 1.92 -19.43
C GLU A 121 12.04 1.54 -18.91
N LYS A 122 12.11 1.02 -17.69
CA LYS A 122 13.35 0.68 -16.97
C LYS A 122 13.26 -0.75 -16.44
N ASP A 123 14.39 -1.44 -16.36
CA ASP A 123 14.44 -2.81 -15.85
C ASP A 123 13.94 -2.91 -14.40
N GLN A 124 14.37 -1.98 -13.53
CA GLN A 124 13.93 -1.89 -12.13
C GLN A 124 13.75 -0.43 -11.71
N THR A 125 12.68 -0.13 -10.96
CA THR A 125 12.39 1.23 -10.48
C THR A 125 12.10 1.26 -8.98
N ALA A 126 12.68 2.22 -8.24
CA ALA A 126 12.48 2.34 -6.80
C ALA A 126 12.00 3.74 -6.39
N TYR A 127 10.96 3.76 -5.56
CA TYR A 127 10.42 4.95 -4.91
C TYR A 127 10.61 4.82 -3.39
N ILE A 128 11.76 5.30 -2.90
CA ILE A 128 12.16 5.21 -1.49
C ILE A 128 12.42 6.61 -0.94
N GLY A 129 11.86 6.93 0.23
CA GLY A 129 11.99 8.24 0.86
C GLY A 129 11.90 8.17 2.38
N ASN A 130 12.55 9.11 3.07
CA ASN A 130 12.59 9.09 4.54
C ASN A 130 11.52 9.95 5.21
N LYS A 131 10.85 10.82 4.44
CA LYS A 131 9.86 11.74 4.95
C LYS A 131 8.48 11.30 4.51
N ILE A 132 7.67 10.85 5.45
CA ILE A 132 6.23 10.64 5.22
C ILE A 132 5.53 11.99 5.36
N ASP A 133 4.80 12.41 4.34
CA ASP A 133 3.89 13.54 4.44
C ASP A 133 2.50 13.06 4.85
N ILE A 134 2.08 13.34 6.09
CA ILE A 134 0.82 12.82 6.64
C ILE A 134 -0.41 13.18 5.80
N ASP A 135 -0.33 14.25 5.01
CA ASP A 135 -1.42 14.71 4.16
C ASP A 135 -1.76 13.72 3.04
N TYR A 136 -0.93 12.70 2.78
CA TYR A 136 -1.30 11.60 1.88
C TYR A 136 -2.59 10.90 2.34
N LEU A 137 -2.88 10.87 3.65
CA LEU A 137 -4.11 10.29 4.22
C LEU A 137 -5.36 11.12 3.94
N ASN A 138 -5.24 12.32 3.36
CA ASN A 138 -6.38 13.13 2.94
C ASN A 138 -6.79 12.84 1.49
N ASN A 139 -6.09 11.95 0.78
CA ASN A 139 -6.47 11.53 -0.57
C ASN A 139 -7.75 10.68 -0.54
N LYS A 140 -8.42 10.63 -1.68
CA LYS A 140 -9.58 9.74 -1.86
C LYS A 140 -9.16 8.29 -1.73
N ARG A 141 -10.11 7.48 -1.24
CA ARG A 141 -9.97 6.04 -1.04
C ARG A 141 -11.08 5.32 -1.78
N ILE A 142 -10.79 4.13 -2.26
CA ILE A 142 -11.81 3.17 -2.71
C ILE A 142 -12.13 2.26 -1.54
N TYR A 143 -13.38 2.24 -1.10
CA TYR A 143 -13.85 1.37 -0.03
C TYR A 143 -14.36 0.04 -0.59
N ASP A 144 -14.11 -1.07 0.12
CA ASP A 144 -14.70 -2.36 -0.25
C ASP A 144 -16.21 -2.35 0.07
N PRO A 145 -17.12 -2.38 -0.92
CA PRO A 145 -18.56 -2.30 -0.66
C PRO A 145 -19.12 -3.53 0.06
N ARG A 146 -18.36 -4.63 0.12
CA ARG A 146 -18.77 -5.90 0.78
C ARG A 146 -18.62 -5.82 2.30
N LEU A 147 -17.80 -4.91 2.82
CA LEU A 147 -17.53 -4.79 4.26
C LEU A 147 -18.47 -3.76 4.91
N PRO A 148 -19.10 -4.08 6.05
CA PRO A 148 -19.99 -3.16 6.76
C PRO A 148 -19.23 -2.10 7.58
N TYR A 149 -17.91 -2.24 7.72
CA TYR A 149 -17.05 -1.34 8.47
C TYR A 149 -15.99 -0.70 7.57
N GLU A 150 -15.30 0.31 8.10
CA GLU A 150 -14.13 0.91 7.47
C GLU A 150 -13.10 1.38 8.50
N TYR A 151 -11.82 1.29 8.15
CA TYR A 151 -10.73 1.80 8.96
C TYR A 151 -10.52 3.30 8.75
N ILE A 152 -10.34 4.03 9.85
CA ILE A 152 -9.99 5.46 9.85
C ILE A 152 -8.63 5.61 10.49
N LYS A 153 -7.62 5.87 9.66
CA LYS A 153 -6.22 6.03 10.11
C LYS A 153 -5.98 7.45 10.54
N ILE A 154 -5.91 7.70 11.84
CA ILE A 154 -5.85 9.07 12.42
C ILE A 154 -4.42 9.61 12.55
N ALA A 155 -3.42 8.75 12.46
CA ALA A 155 -2.01 9.10 12.55
C ALA A 155 -1.13 8.08 11.82
N GLU A 156 0.11 8.47 11.54
CA GLU A 156 1.14 7.62 10.96
C GLU A 156 2.43 7.70 11.77
N GLY A 157 3.19 6.60 11.77
CA GLY A 157 4.47 6.54 12.47
C GLY A 157 4.33 6.45 13.99
N CYS A 158 5.47 6.39 14.67
CA CYS A 158 5.55 6.31 16.12
C CYS A 158 6.88 6.91 16.59
N SER A 159 6.86 7.66 17.69
CA SER A 159 8.07 8.27 18.29
C SER A 159 8.49 7.59 19.59
N ASN A 160 7.85 6.48 19.95
CA ASN A 160 8.25 5.68 21.10
C ASN A 160 9.58 4.95 20.80
N ASN A 161 10.44 4.85 21.81
CA ASN A 161 11.75 4.19 21.72
C ASN A 161 11.71 2.75 22.25
N CYS A 162 10.65 2.01 21.93
CA CYS A 162 10.50 0.62 22.34
C CYS A 162 11.63 -0.24 21.73
N THR A 163 12.40 -0.94 22.57
CA THR A 163 13.60 -1.70 22.15
C THR A 163 13.33 -2.79 21.12
N PHE A 164 12.10 -3.29 21.06
CA PHE A 164 11.66 -4.34 20.15
C PHE A 164 11.02 -3.83 18.85
N CYS A 165 10.73 -2.52 18.75
CA CYS A 165 9.85 -2.01 17.70
C CYS A 165 10.62 -1.36 16.54
N ILE A 166 10.40 -1.86 15.32
CA ILE A 166 11.01 -1.30 14.11
C ILE A 166 10.19 -0.16 13.47
N ILE A 167 8.98 0.12 13.96
CA ILE A 167 8.04 1.08 13.37
C ILE A 167 8.66 2.46 13.09
N PRO A 168 9.44 3.09 13.99
CA PRO A 168 10.04 4.40 13.69
C PRO A 168 10.91 4.39 12.43
N LYS A 169 11.52 3.24 12.09
CA LYS A 169 12.31 3.06 10.85
C LYS A 169 11.43 2.81 9.63
N LEU A 170 10.32 2.09 9.79
CA LEU A 170 9.43 1.71 8.69
C LEU A 170 8.38 2.78 8.34
N ARG A 171 7.96 3.58 9.32
CA ARG A 171 6.83 4.52 9.19
C ARG A 171 7.18 5.93 9.67
N GLY A 172 8.44 6.15 10.07
CA GLY A 172 8.90 7.45 10.56
C GLY A 172 8.38 7.79 11.96
N GLY A 173 8.73 9.01 12.41
CA GLY A 173 8.22 9.57 13.65
C GLY A 173 6.72 9.87 13.60
N TYR A 174 6.11 9.99 14.77
CA TYR A 174 4.66 10.19 14.93
C TYR A 174 4.17 11.48 14.25
N LYS A 175 3.08 11.36 13.49
CA LYS A 175 2.37 12.48 12.88
C LYS A 175 0.87 12.23 12.94
N SER A 176 0.13 13.11 13.62
CA SER A 176 -1.33 13.11 13.64
C SER A 176 -1.89 13.83 12.42
N ARG A 177 -3.05 13.37 11.95
CA ARG A 177 -3.88 14.14 11.01
C ARG A 177 -4.60 15.25 11.75
N LYS A 178 -5.03 16.26 11.00
CA LYS A 178 -5.96 17.29 11.50
C LYS A 178 -7.33 16.66 11.79
N GLN A 179 -7.95 17.09 12.89
CA GLN A 179 -9.24 16.57 13.32
C GLN A 179 -10.34 16.83 12.27
N GLU A 180 -10.30 17.97 11.59
CA GLU A 180 -11.25 18.34 10.56
C GLU A 180 -11.22 17.34 9.40
N ASN A 181 -10.02 16.96 8.94
CA ASN A 181 -9.84 16.00 7.87
C ASN A 181 -10.35 14.60 8.26
N ILE A 182 -10.15 14.19 9.52
CA ILE A 182 -10.66 12.92 10.03
C ILE A 182 -12.19 12.93 10.05
N ILE A 183 -12.80 14.01 10.54
CA ILE A 183 -14.26 14.15 10.61
C ILE A 183 -14.88 14.10 9.21
N ASP A 184 -14.27 14.79 8.24
CA ASP A 184 -14.78 14.82 6.87
C ASP A 184 -14.66 13.46 6.18
N GLU A 185 -13.57 12.72 6.42
CA GLU A 185 -13.46 11.33 5.98
C GLU A 185 -14.52 10.44 6.63
N CYS A 186 -14.73 10.54 7.94
CA CYS A 186 -15.76 9.77 8.64
C CYS A 186 -17.15 9.99 8.03
N LYS A 187 -17.51 11.24 7.68
CA LYS A 187 -18.77 11.54 6.98
C LYS A 187 -18.83 10.86 5.62
N ALA A 188 -17.80 11.00 4.80
CA ALA A 188 -17.74 10.37 3.48
C ALA A 188 -17.86 8.84 3.55
N VAL A 189 -17.25 8.22 4.56
CA VAL A 189 -17.34 6.78 4.81
C VAL A 189 -18.76 6.37 5.22
N ILE A 190 -19.40 7.13 6.11
CA ILE A 190 -20.80 6.89 6.50
C ILE A 190 -21.74 7.03 5.30
N ASP A 191 -21.54 8.06 4.48
CA ASP A 191 -22.34 8.32 3.27
C ASP A 191 -22.17 7.21 2.22
N SER A 192 -21.04 6.50 2.22
CA SER A 192 -20.82 5.31 1.38
C SER A 192 -21.57 4.05 1.85
N GLY A 193 -22.30 4.14 2.98
CA GLY A 193 -23.18 3.07 3.49
C GLY A 193 -22.57 2.25 4.63
N LYS A 194 -21.33 2.53 5.03
CA LYS A 194 -20.65 1.86 6.15
C LYS A 194 -21.37 2.14 7.47
N LYS A 195 -21.33 1.16 8.38
CA LYS A 195 -22.03 1.17 9.67
C LYS A 195 -21.10 1.22 10.87
N GLU A 196 -19.83 0.91 10.69
CA GLU A 196 -18.83 0.91 11.75
C GLU A 196 -17.55 1.60 11.27
N LEU A 197 -17.01 2.47 12.13
CA LEU A 197 -15.75 3.19 11.90
C LEU A 197 -14.73 2.70 12.92
N ILE A 198 -13.62 2.14 12.44
CA ILE A 198 -12.58 1.58 13.29
C ILE A 198 -11.38 2.52 13.29
N ILE A 199 -11.17 3.22 14.40
CA ILE A 199 -10.06 4.17 14.56
C ILE A 199 -8.74 3.40 14.73
N ILE A 200 -7.76 3.69 13.87
CA ILE A 200 -6.46 3.03 13.89
C ILE A 200 -5.30 4.03 13.82
N ALA A 201 -4.18 3.65 14.43
CA ALA A 201 -2.86 4.27 14.30
C ALA A 201 -1.80 3.25 14.75
N GLN A 202 -0.51 3.56 14.63
CA GLN A 202 0.53 2.82 15.33
C GLN A 202 0.45 3.02 16.85
N ASP A 203 0.08 4.24 17.27
CA ASP A 203 -0.20 4.61 18.65
C ASP A 203 -1.40 5.57 18.67
N THR A 204 -2.58 5.05 19.01
CA THR A 204 -3.81 5.84 19.08
C THR A 204 -3.87 6.73 20.31
N ALA A 205 -3.14 6.37 21.38
CA ALA A 205 -3.13 7.14 22.62
C ALA A 205 -2.34 8.45 22.48
N ASN A 206 -1.43 8.51 21.50
CA ASN A 206 -0.59 9.67 21.25
C ASN A 206 -1.20 10.69 20.25
N TYR A 207 -2.49 10.58 19.92
CA TYR A 207 -3.14 11.51 18.98
C TYR A 207 -3.34 12.88 19.64
N GLY A 208 -2.84 13.93 18.97
CA GLY A 208 -2.91 15.32 19.43
C GLY A 208 -1.60 16.05 19.21
#